data_AF-A0A927MI59-F1
#
_entry.id   AF-A0A927MI59-F1
#
_cell.length_a   1.000
_cell.length_b   1.000
_cell.length_c   1.000
_cell.angle_alpha   90.00
_cell.angle_beta   90.00
_cell.angle_gamma   90.00
#
_symmetry.space_group_name_H-M   'P 1'
#
loop_
_entity.id
_entity.type
_entity.pdbx_description
1 polymer ?
#
loop_
_entity_poly.entity_id
_entity_poly.type
_entity_poly.pdbx_seq_one_letter_code
_entity_poly.pdbx_strand_id
1 'polypeptide(L)'
;MNAEKIINIEKVRAIIAEVLEVEIDEVKAETDLVEELDADSMMALEIMATIEKEFRVKIPENEIQNFTTLDAIIKIVEKEMR
;
A
#
# COMPACT_ATOMS: atom_id res chain seq x y z
N MET A 1 -5.87 -26.83 -6.85
CA MET A 1 -6.69 -25.63 -6.59
C MET A 1 -5.74 -24.65 -5.94
N ASN A 2 -5.26 -23.67 -6.72
CA ASN A 2 -4.31 -22.69 -6.21
C ASN A 2 -5.02 -21.92 -5.10
N ALA A 3 -4.53 -22.03 -3.87
CA ALA A 3 -4.91 -21.10 -2.83
C ALA A 3 -4.41 -19.73 -3.30
N GLU A 4 -5.27 -18.98 -3.97
CA GLU A 4 -5.04 -17.57 -4.26
C GLU A 4 -4.68 -16.95 -2.91
N LYS A 5 -3.44 -16.46 -2.78
CA LYS A 5 -3.02 -15.74 -1.58
C LYS A 5 -3.90 -14.50 -1.48
N ILE A 6 -4.92 -14.56 -0.63
CA ILE A 6 -5.78 -13.42 -0.34
C ILE A 6 -4.91 -12.39 0.37
N ILE A 7 -4.76 -11.20 -0.23
CA ILE A 7 -4.10 -10.08 0.42
C ILE A 7 -4.96 -9.60 1.60
N ASN A 8 -4.32 -9.28 2.72
CA ASN A 8 -5.02 -8.69 3.85
C ASN A 8 -5.09 -7.17 3.68
N ILE A 9 -6.22 -6.69 3.14
CA ILE A 9 -6.50 -5.27 2.90
C ILE A 9 -6.35 -4.43 4.17
N GLU A 10 -6.86 -4.92 5.30
CA GLU A 10 -6.78 -4.21 6.58
C GLU A 10 -5.33 -4.05 7.05
N LYS A 11 -4.46 -5.00 6.71
CA LYS A 11 -3.04 -4.90 7.02
C LYS A 11 -2.34 -3.86 6.14
N VAL A 12 -2.66 -3.79 4.86
CA VAL A 12 -2.14 -2.73 3.96
C VAL A 12 -2.62 -1.35 4.44
N ARG A 13 -3.91 -1.24 4.78
CA ARG A 13 -4.48 0.00 5.34
C ARG A 13 -3.77 0.43 6.61
N ALA A 14 -3.54 -0.48 7.54
CA ALA A 14 -2.84 -0.19 8.79
C ALA A 14 -1.40 0.31 8.54
N ILE A 15 -0.68 -0.28 7.59
CA ILE A 15 0.69 0.18 7.24
C ILE A 15 0.65 1.61 6.70
N ILE A 16 -0.29 1.91 5.80
CA ILE A 16 -0.44 3.26 5.23
C ILE A 16 -0.79 4.27 6.34
N ALA A 17 -1.75 3.93 7.20
CA ALA A 17 -2.15 4.80 8.31
C ALA A 17 -1.01 5.06 9.30
N GLU A 18 -0.20 4.03 9.60
CA GLU A 18 0.96 4.14 10.50
C GLU A 18 2.04 5.05 9.90
N VAL A 19 2.36 4.90 8.61
CA VAL A 19 3.40 5.72 7.95
C VAL A 19 2.95 7.16 7.75
N LEU A 20 1.67 7.38 7.42
CA LEU A 20 1.12 8.72 7.23
C LEU A 20 0.76 9.41 8.56
N GLU A 21 0.85 8.72 9.70
CA GLU A 21 0.44 9.20 11.03
C GLU A 21 -1.03 9.68 11.09
N VAL A 22 -1.91 9.00 10.34
CA VAL A 22 -3.35 9.30 10.22
C VAL A 22 -4.22 8.23 10.86
N GLU A 23 -5.52 8.51 11.02
CA GLU A 23 -6.45 7.49 11.48
C GLU A 23 -6.70 6.43 10.40
N ILE A 24 -6.84 5.17 10.80
CA ILE A 24 -7.08 4.06 9.85
C ILE A 24 -8.36 4.27 9.03
N ASP A 25 -9.35 4.97 9.59
CA ASP A 25 -10.64 5.26 8.94
C ASP A 25 -10.53 6.37 7.87
N GLU A 26 -9.45 7.14 7.87
CA GLU A 26 -9.15 8.14 6.82
C GLU A 26 -8.61 7.48 5.55
N VAL A 27 -7.96 6.32 5.68
CA VAL A 27 -7.41 5.54 4.56
C VAL A 27 -8.50 4.65 3.94
N LYS A 28 -9.34 5.24 3.10
CA LYS A 28 -10.37 4.53 2.34
C LYS A 28 -9.80 4.01 1.01
N ALA A 29 -10.54 3.11 0.38
CA ALA A 29 -10.16 2.49 -0.90
C ALA A 29 -9.75 3.51 -1.98
N GLU A 30 -10.50 4.60 -2.07
CA GLU A 30 -10.37 5.65 -3.10
C GLU A 30 -9.72 6.94 -2.59
N THR A 31 -9.36 7.03 -1.30
CA THR A 31 -8.70 8.23 -0.75
C THR A 31 -7.39 8.47 -1.48
N ASP A 32 -7.21 9.67 -2.03
CA ASP A 32 -5.93 10.07 -2.62
C ASP A 32 -4.92 10.35 -1.51
N LEU A 33 -3.92 9.48 -1.37
CA LEU A 33 -2.92 9.59 -0.33
C LEU A 33 -2.11 10.88 -0.47
N VAL A 34 -1.88 11.36 -1.69
CA VAL A 34 -1.05 12.55 -1.96
C VAL A 34 -1.87 13.83 -1.80
N GLU A 35 -3.06 13.89 -2.40
CA GLU A 35 -3.89 15.11 -2.39
C GLU A 35 -4.71 15.28 -1.11
N GLU A 36 -5.15 14.20 -0.45
CA GLU A 36 -6.00 14.27 0.75
C GLU A 36 -5.24 14.02 2.06
N LEU A 37 -4.20 13.17 2.04
CA LEU A 37 -3.43 12.80 3.23
C LEU A 37 -2.00 13.33 3.21
N ASP A 38 -1.67 14.23 2.27
CA ASP A 38 -0.37 14.89 2.12
C ASP A 38 0.83 13.90 2.07
N ALA A 39 0.62 12.70 1.53
CA ALA A 39 1.67 11.71 1.37
C ALA A 39 2.75 12.19 0.40
N ASP A 40 4.00 12.10 0.83
CA ASP A 40 5.16 12.50 0.05
C ASP A 40 5.91 11.28 -0.50
N SER A 41 6.94 11.53 -1.32
CA SER A 41 7.71 10.45 -1.92
C SER A 41 8.52 9.62 -0.91
N MET A 42 8.87 10.17 0.26
CA MET A 42 9.55 9.44 1.32
C MET A 42 8.58 8.50 2.03
N MET A 43 7.38 8.96 2.33
CA MET A 43 6.29 8.15 2.88
C MET A 43 5.93 7.01 1.92
N ALA A 44 5.83 7.27 0.61
CA ALA A 44 5.58 6.22 -0.38
C ALA A 44 6.70 5.15 -0.42
N LEU A 45 7.96 5.56 -0.29
CA LEU A 45 9.11 4.63 -0.17
C LEU A 45 9.04 3.77 1.10
N GLU A 46 8.63 4.36 2.22
CA GLU A 46 8.50 3.65 3.51
C GLU A 46 7.32 2.68 3.50
N ILE A 47 6.17 3.09 2.96
CA ILE A 47 5.01 2.20 2.74
C ILE A 47 5.44 1.01 1.88
N MET A 48 6.13 1.25 0.75
CA MET A 48 6.63 0.19 -0.12
C MET A 48 7.55 -0.77 0.64
N ALA A 49 8.58 -0.26 1.31
CA ALA A 49 9.54 -1.10 2.03
C ALA A 49 8.88 -1.93 3.14
N THR A 50 7.90 -1.35 3.84
CA THR A 50 7.16 -2.04 4.90
C THR A 50 6.27 -3.15 4.32
N ILE A 51 5.59 -2.88 3.21
CA ILE A 51 4.79 -3.87 2.49
C ILE A 51 5.65 -5.00 1.93
N GLU A 52 6.77 -4.70 1.29
CA GLU A 52 7.71 -5.70 0.77
C GLU A 52 8.15 -6.67 1.87
N LYS A 53 8.49 -6.12 3.05
CA LYS A 53 8.91 -6.91 4.21
C LYS A 53 7.77 -7.75 4.79
N GLU A 54 6.58 -7.18 4.95
CA GLU A 54 5.43 -7.84 5.57
C GLU A 54 4.89 -8.98 4.68
N PHE A 55 4.72 -8.70 3.39
CA PHE A 55 4.15 -9.65 2.43
C PHE A 55 5.20 -10.52 1.72
N ARG A 56 6.50 -10.26 1.98
CA ARG A 56 7.65 -10.92 1.34
C ARG A 56 7.59 -10.85 -0.18
N VAL A 57 7.25 -9.67 -0.68
CA VAL A 57 7.20 -9.34 -2.11
C VAL A 57 8.34 -8.40 -2.46
N LYS A 58 8.57 -8.22 -3.77
CA LYS A 58 9.49 -7.20 -4.27
C LYS A 58 8.73 -6.30 -5.22
N ILE A 59 8.55 -5.05 -4.85
CA ILE A 59 7.81 -4.06 -5.62
C ILE A 59 8.82 -3.24 -6.43
N PRO A 60 8.70 -3.19 -7.76
CA PRO A 60 9.56 -2.36 -8.58
C PRO A 60 9.42 -0.87 -8.21
N GLU A 61 10.53 -0.12 -8.17
CA GLU A 61 10.52 1.32 -7.85
C GLU A 61 9.61 2.14 -8.79
N ASN A 62 9.43 1.71 -10.04
CA ASN A 62 8.54 2.36 -10.99
C ASN A 62 7.04 2.16 -10.67
N GLU A 63 6.69 1.27 -9.76
CA GLU A 63 5.32 1.12 -9.26
C GLU A 63 5.02 2.10 -8.11
N ILE A 64 6.04 2.71 -7.48
CA ILE A 64 5.85 3.72 -6.41
C ILE A 64 5.00 4.90 -6.89
N GLN A 65 5.15 5.32 -8.15
CA GLN A 65 4.33 6.39 -8.72
C GLN A 65 2.82 6.06 -8.75
N ASN A 66 2.46 4.78 -8.61
CA ASN A 66 1.09 4.29 -8.56
C ASN A 66 0.59 4.13 -7.10
N PHE A 67 1.37 4.52 -6.08
CA PHE A 67 0.97 4.49 -4.67
C PHE A 67 0.12 5.71 -4.33
N THR A 68 -0.97 5.89 -5.08
CA THR A 68 -1.86 7.04 -4.94
C THR A 68 -3.09 6.74 -4.11
N THR A 69 -3.54 5.49 -4.07
CA THR A 69 -4.73 5.05 -3.31
C THR A 69 -4.51 3.68 -2.69
N LEU A 70 -5.27 3.36 -1.65
CA LEU A 70 -5.25 2.03 -1.02
C LEU A 70 -5.51 0.93 -2.05
N ASP A 71 -6.52 1.10 -2.92
CA ASP A 71 -6.85 0.14 -3.97
C ASP A 71 -5.72 -0.06 -4.98
N ALA A 72 -5.01 1.01 -5.35
CA ALA A 72 -3.88 0.92 -6.26
C ALA A 72 -2.73 0.10 -5.64
N ILE A 73 -2.40 0.38 -4.38
CA ILE A 73 -1.37 -0.35 -3.63
C ILE A 73 -1.74 -1.83 -3.52
N ILE A 74 -2.97 -2.15 -3.14
CA ILE A 74 -3.47 -3.53 -3.05
C ILE A 74 -3.27 -4.28 -4.36
N LYS A 75 -3.66 -3.67 -5.50
CA LYS A 75 -3.51 -4.29 -6.83
C LYS A 75 -2.06 -4.55 -7.20
N ILE A 76 -1.15 -3.65 -6.87
CA ILE A 76 0.30 -3.81 -7.12
C ILE A 76 0.83 -4.98 -6.29
N VAL A 77 0.50 -5.01 -5.00
CA VAL A 77 0.96 -6.09 -4.10
C VAL A 77 0.39 -7.43 -4.56
N GLU A 78 -0.90 -7.52 -4.88
CA GLU A 78 -1.51 -8.74 -5.41
C GLU A 78 -0.85 -9.23 -6.70
N LYS A 79 -0.47 -8.31 -7.60
CA LYS A 79 0.24 -8.62 -8.85
C LYS A 79 1.60 -9.25 -8.57
N GLU A 80 2.37 -8.71 -7.62
CA GLU A 80 3.71 -9.19 -7.28
C GLU A 80 3.70 -10.44 -6.36
N MET A 81 2.57 -10.77 -5.74
CA MET A 81 2.40 -12.01 -4.95
C MET A 81 2.14 -13.27 -5.80
N ARG A 82 1.87 -13.10 -7.10
CA ARG A 82 1.49 -14.17 -8.05
C ARG A 82 2.65 -14.95 -8.64
#